data_AF-A0A3P7NQQ7-F1
#
_entry.id   AF-A0A3P7NQQ7-F1
#
_cell.length_a   1.000
_cell.length_b   1.000
_cell.length_c   1.000
_cell.angle_alpha   90.00
_cell.angle_beta   90.00
_cell.angle_gamma   90.00
#
_symmetry.space_group_name_H-M   'P 1'
#
loop_
_entity.id
_entity.type
_entity.pdbx_description
1 polymer ?
#
loop_
_entity_poly.entity_id
_entity_poly.type
_entity_poly.pdbx_seq_one_letter_code
_entity_poly.pdbx_strand_id
1 'polypeptide(L)'
;MFQGLRVNLIGSGTNPLSFVAIGISDRPVGELEDTFSDRRRGKIKLVEKYAEDHVNPHWPAVKYRSPACVQYFPMEVLMVAPHQRVSLEKQQIANSVPRADKPDKRYEEIHSLLKALNLHDGGHANKFLNAFGVKVALQPKEVDGIRREVYIKRGKDEDMEKELAELFVKNKGSKSLLIIYIDRAESRSHGIDGTQTPDSYSTNNLGSCLEN
;
A
#
# COMPACT_ATOMS: atom_id res chain seq x y z
N MET A 1 2.69 13.54 10.76
CA MET A 1 1.98 12.26 10.97
C MET A 1 0.52 12.30 10.49
N PHE A 2 -0.27 13.35 10.74
CA PHE A 2 -1.68 13.46 10.29
C PHE A 2 -1.92 14.23 8.98
N GLN A 3 -0.91 14.91 8.43
CA GLN A 3 -1.06 15.72 7.23
C GLN A 3 -1.53 14.88 6.03
N GLY A 4 -2.58 15.35 5.35
CA GLY A 4 -3.17 14.70 4.17
C GLY A 4 -4.17 13.59 4.50
N LEU A 5 -4.39 13.25 5.77
CA LEU A 5 -5.37 12.26 6.19
C LEU A 5 -6.76 12.90 6.28
N ARG A 6 -7.77 12.25 5.70
CA ARG A 6 -9.18 12.63 5.91
C ARG A 6 -9.67 12.08 7.24
N VAL A 7 -10.32 12.94 8.02
CA VAL A 7 -10.88 12.61 9.33
C VAL A 7 -12.31 13.09 9.43
N ASN A 8 -13.09 12.41 10.25
CA ASN A 8 -14.49 12.68 10.54
C ASN A 8 -14.63 13.06 12.01
N LEU A 9 -15.43 14.08 12.32
CA LEU A 9 -15.79 14.42 13.70
C LEU A 9 -16.80 13.39 14.23
N ILE A 10 -16.50 12.80 15.39
CA ILE A 10 -17.36 11.83 16.09
C ILE A 10 -18.57 12.58 16.67
N GLY A 11 -19.77 11.96 16.65
CA GLY A 11 -20.97 12.53 17.27
C GLY A 11 -21.71 13.61 16.48
N SER A 12 -21.20 14.02 15.31
CA SER A 12 -21.83 15.06 14.48
C SER A 12 -22.99 14.50 13.63
N GLY A 13 -24.15 14.28 14.26
CA GLY A 13 -25.47 14.11 13.62
C GLY A 13 -25.57 13.27 12.34
N THR A 14 -26.57 13.54 11.50
CA THR A 14 -26.83 12.80 10.23
C THR A 14 -25.85 13.16 9.11
N ASN A 15 -25.01 14.17 9.30
CA ASN A 15 -23.98 14.61 8.35
C ASN A 15 -22.67 14.91 9.10
N PRO A 16 -21.80 13.90 9.32
CA PRO A 16 -20.57 14.10 10.05
C PRO A 16 -19.63 15.03 9.30
N LEU A 17 -19.09 16.04 10.00
CA LEU A 17 -18.08 16.93 9.45
C LEU A 17 -16.83 16.12 9.05
N SER A 18 -16.51 16.11 7.74
CA SER A 18 -15.35 15.42 7.17
C SER A 18 -14.39 16.44 6.58
N PHE A 19 -13.11 16.37 6.95
CA PHE A 19 -12.07 17.28 6.42
C PHE A 19 -10.71 16.59 6.27
N VAL A 20 -9.81 17.23 5.52
CA VAL A 20 -8.41 16.78 5.38
C VAL A 20 -7.56 17.54 6.38
N ALA A 21 -6.86 16.80 7.24
CA ALA A 21 -5.96 17.39 8.22
C ALA A 21 -4.74 18.00 7.52
N ILE A 22 -4.38 19.23 7.90
CA ILE A 22 -3.18 19.91 7.38
C ILE A 22 -1.95 19.61 8.23
N GLY A 23 -2.13 19.09 9.45
CA GLY A 23 -1.06 18.80 10.39
C GLY A 23 -1.55 18.68 11.83
N ILE A 24 -0.62 18.79 12.77
CA ILE A 24 -0.86 18.80 14.22
C ILE A 24 -0.40 20.14 14.81
N SER A 25 -0.98 20.55 15.93
CA SER A 25 -0.56 21.73 16.67
C SER A 25 0.79 21.53 17.33
N ASP A 26 1.52 22.64 17.46
CA ASP A 26 2.84 22.69 18.10
C ASP A 26 2.71 22.86 19.62
N ARG A 27 1.50 23.21 20.09
CA ARG A 27 1.11 23.39 21.49
C ARG A 27 -0.01 22.43 21.87
N PRO A 28 -0.13 22.04 23.14
CA PRO A 28 -1.18 21.14 23.60
C PRO A 28 -2.56 21.83 23.64
N VAL A 29 -3.63 21.04 23.59
CA VAL A 29 -5.04 21.47 23.55
C VAL A 29 -5.38 22.47 24.66
N GLY A 30 -4.83 22.31 25.86
CA GLY A 30 -5.05 23.21 27.00
C GLY A 30 -4.59 24.66 26.78
N GLU A 31 -3.66 24.88 25.85
CA GLU A 31 -3.11 26.20 25.51
C GLU A 31 -3.70 26.78 24.22
N LEU A 32 -4.56 26.03 23.52
CA LEU A 32 -5.12 26.44 22.24
C LEU A 32 -6.41 27.22 22.42
N GLU A 33 -6.56 28.24 21.59
CA GLU A 33 -7.77 29.05 21.47
C GLU A 33 -8.37 28.85 20.08
N ASP A 34 -9.69 28.77 20.00
CA ASP A 34 -10.42 28.78 18.74
C ASP A 34 -11.18 30.10 18.56
N THR A 35 -11.29 30.54 17.31
CA THR A 35 -12.02 31.76 16.96
C THR A 35 -13.31 31.39 16.28
N PHE A 36 -14.45 31.78 16.85
CA PHE A 36 -15.75 31.55 16.23
C PHE A 36 -15.82 32.22 14.85
N SER A 37 -16.48 31.55 13.90
CA SER A 37 -16.74 32.08 12.56
C SER A 37 -17.74 33.23 12.55
N ASP A 38 -18.45 33.47 13.66
CA ASP A 38 -19.47 34.49 13.77
C ASP A 38 -18.90 35.79 14.33
N ARG A 39 -19.36 36.93 13.82
CA ARG A 39 -18.71 38.27 13.88
C ARG A 39 -18.48 38.87 15.27
N ARG A 40 -18.76 38.15 16.35
CA ARG A 40 -18.41 38.51 17.73
C ARG A 40 -17.08 37.84 18.08
N ARG A 41 -15.98 38.60 18.07
CA ARG A 41 -14.59 38.16 18.30
C ARG A 41 -14.36 37.63 19.73
N GLY A 42 -15.08 36.60 20.14
CA GLY A 42 -14.76 35.83 21.33
C GLY A 42 -13.75 34.74 20.96
N LYS A 43 -12.62 34.70 21.66
CA LYS A 43 -11.76 33.52 21.66
C LYS A 43 -12.23 32.62 22.79
N ILE A 44 -12.37 31.33 22.51
CA ILE A 44 -12.68 30.31 23.52
C ILE A 44 -11.52 29.33 23.61
N LYS A 45 -11.22 28.86 24.82
CA LYS A 45 -10.22 27.79 24.96
C LYS A 45 -10.75 26.51 24.35
N LEU A 46 -9.89 25.74 23.71
CA LEU A 46 -10.29 24.53 23.02
C LEU A 46 -10.89 23.49 23.99
N VAL A 47 -10.37 23.40 25.21
CA VAL A 47 -10.92 22.55 26.29
C VAL A 47 -12.35 22.94 26.65
N GLU A 48 -12.66 24.24 26.70
CA GLU A 48 -14.00 24.72 27.01
C GLU A 48 -14.97 24.45 25.86
N LYS A 49 -14.50 24.57 24.61
CA LYS A 49 -15.28 24.26 23.41
C LYS A 49 -15.74 22.80 23.36
N TYR A 50 -14.91 21.88 23.86
CA TYR A 50 -15.17 20.44 23.87
C TYR A 50 -15.37 19.92 25.31
N ALA A 51 -15.96 20.72 26.20
CA ALA A 51 -16.12 20.35 27.60
C ALA A 51 -17.05 19.13 27.82
N GLU A 52 -17.94 18.84 26.87
CA GLU A 52 -18.81 17.66 26.89
C GLU A 52 -18.08 16.38 26.47
N ASP A 53 -16.94 16.51 25.77
CA ASP A 53 -16.11 15.40 25.31
C ASP A 53 -14.95 15.12 26.28
N HIS A 54 -14.53 13.86 26.38
CA HIS A 54 -13.35 13.51 27.18
C HIS A 54 -12.06 13.83 26.42
N VAL A 55 -11.59 15.07 26.56
CA VAL A 55 -10.41 15.60 25.85
C VAL A 55 -9.21 15.69 26.77
N ASN A 56 -8.04 15.23 26.31
CA ASN A 56 -6.79 15.38 27.03
C ASN A 56 -6.17 16.78 26.78
N PRO A 57 -6.02 17.63 27.82
CA PRO A 57 -5.48 18.96 27.65
C PRO A 57 -3.98 18.98 27.32
N HIS A 58 -3.25 17.88 27.53
CA HIS A 58 -1.81 17.81 27.30
C HIS A 58 -1.43 17.31 25.90
N TRP A 59 -2.39 16.84 25.11
CA TRP A 59 -2.13 16.35 23.76
C TRP A 59 -2.22 17.47 22.72
N PRO A 60 -1.51 17.37 21.58
CA PRO A 60 -1.70 18.30 20.48
C PRO A 60 -3.07 18.07 19.80
N ALA A 61 -3.55 19.11 19.13
CA ALA A 61 -4.76 19.09 18.32
C ALA A 61 -4.44 18.88 16.84
N VAL A 62 -5.38 18.32 16.09
CA VAL A 62 -5.35 18.28 14.62
C VAL A 62 -5.72 19.65 14.05
N LYS A 63 -4.93 20.11 13.08
CA LYS A 63 -5.15 21.36 12.36
C LYS A 63 -6.05 21.13 11.13
N TYR A 64 -7.01 22.02 10.94
CA TYR A 64 -7.81 22.14 9.73
C TYR A 64 -7.75 23.57 9.20
N ARG A 65 -7.58 23.75 7.88
CA ARG A 65 -7.60 25.08 7.25
C ARG A 65 -8.99 25.33 6.67
N SER A 66 -9.71 26.25 7.29
CA SER A 66 -10.87 26.93 6.70
C SER A 66 -10.37 28.10 5.83
N PRO A 67 -11.14 28.59 4.85
CA PRO A 67 -10.75 29.76 4.05
C PRO A 67 -10.38 31.00 4.88
N ALA A 68 -10.99 31.16 6.06
CA ALA A 68 -10.79 32.34 6.91
C ALA A 68 -9.77 32.13 8.05
N CYS A 69 -9.57 30.90 8.52
CA CYS A 69 -8.75 30.63 9.70
C CYS A 69 -8.26 29.17 9.76
N VAL A 70 -7.32 28.91 10.67
CA VAL A 70 -6.97 27.53 11.06
C VAL A 70 -7.79 27.19 12.30
N GLN A 71 -8.54 26.11 12.22
CA GLN A 71 -9.30 25.54 13.33
C GLN A 71 -8.54 24.34 13.92
N TYR A 72 -8.78 24.10 15.20
CA TYR A 72 -8.17 23.02 15.95
C TYR A 72 -9.23 22.04 16.43
N PHE A 73 -8.89 20.75 16.38
CA PHE A 73 -9.74 19.66 16.83
C PHE A 73 -8.92 18.72 17.71
N PRO A 74 -9.33 18.44 18.95
CA PRO A 74 -8.72 17.38 19.75
C PRO A 74 -8.67 16.06 18.97
N MET A 75 -7.68 15.21 19.24
CA MET A 75 -7.54 13.95 18.48
C MET A 75 -8.65 12.95 18.83
N GLU A 76 -9.15 13.03 20.06
CA GLU A 76 -10.13 12.13 20.67
C GLU A 76 -11.50 12.25 20.01
N VAL A 77 -11.84 13.43 19.49
CA VAL A 77 -13.11 13.69 18.82
C VAL A 77 -13.07 13.32 17.33
N LEU A 78 -11.95 12.79 16.83
CA LEU A 78 -11.75 12.51 15.41
C LEU A 78 -11.59 11.02 15.14
N MET A 79 -12.18 10.57 14.02
CA MET A 79 -12.00 9.24 13.48
C MET A 79 -11.42 9.32 12.06
N VAL A 80 -10.48 8.44 11.73
CA VAL A 80 -9.95 8.34 10.35
C VAL A 80 -11.08 7.92 9.42
N ALA A 81 -11.30 8.68 8.35
CA ALA A 81 -12.35 8.33 7.38
C ALA A 81 -12.03 6.98 6.72
N PRO A 82 -13.03 6.11 6.51
CA PRO A 82 -12.80 4.78 5.96
C PRO A 82 -12.37 4.85 4.49
N HIS A 83 -11.86 3.72 3.98
CA HIS A 83 -11.53 3.52 2.56
C HIS A 83 -10.47 4.47 1.98
N GLN A 84 -9.61 5.03 2.82
CA GLN A 84 -8.45 5.79 2.36
C GLN A 84 -7.31 4.85 2.01
N ARG A 85 -6.72 5.03 0.83
CA ARG A 85 -5.58 4.25 0.36
C ARG A 85 -4.33 4.61 1.18
N VAL A 86 -3.67 3.59 1.72
CA VAL A 86 -2.33 3.71 2.32
C VAL A 86 -1.28 3.63 1.20
N SER A 87 -0.20 4.42 1.27
CA SER A 87 0.87 4.36 0.27
C SER A 87 1.56 2.99 0.24
N LEU A 88 2.08 2.58 -0.92
CA LEU A 88 2.72 1.28 -1.11
C LEU A 88 3.91 1.08 -0.16
N GLU A 89 4.73 2.11 0.03
CA GLU A 89 5.84 2.12 0.97
C GLU A 89 5.40 1.75 2.40
N LYS A 90 4.33 2.39 2.90
CA LYS A 90 3.77 2.10 4.23
C LYS A 90 3.15 0.71 4.31
N GLN A 91 2.55 0.23 3.21
CA GLN A 91 2.02 -1.13 3.13
C GLN A 91 3.14 -2.18 3.17
N GLN A 92 4.26 -1.94 2.49
CA GLN A 92 5.40 -2.85 2.47
C GLN A 92 6.05 -3.00 3.85
N ILE A 93 6.15 -1.91 4.61
CA ILE A 93 6.64 -1.94 5.99
C ILE A 93 5.71 -2.77 6.88
N ALA A 94 4.40 -2.59 6.75
CA ALA A 94 3.40 -3.32 7.55
C ALA A 94 3.26 -4.80 7.13
N ASN A 95 3.42 -5.09 5.84
CA ASN A 95 3.31 -6.41 5.24
C ASN A 95 4.70 -7.00 4.92
N SER A 96 5.67 -6.80 5.81
CA SER A 96 7.07 -7.22 5.61
C SER A 96 7.23 -8.74 5.39
N VAL A 97 6.21 -9.53 5.73
CA VAL A 97 6.13 -10.95 5.38
C VAL A 97 5.29 -11.12 4.11
N PRO A 98 5.89 -11.51 2.97
CA PRO A 98 5.11 -11.85 1.79
C PRO A 98 4.20 -13.03 2.08
N ARG A 99 2.88 -12.78 2.09
CA ARG A 99 1.85 -13.81 2.14
C ARG A 99 1.42 -14.10 0.71
N ALA A 100 2.02 -15.12 0.12
CA ALA A 100 1.54 -15.66 -1.14
C ALA A 100 0.45 -16.69 -0.85
N ASP A 101 -0.76 -16.46 -1.36
CA ASP A 101 -1.83 -17.44 -1.28
C ASP A 101 -1.58 -18.59 -2.25
N LYS A 102 -1.97 -19.80 -1.84
CA LYS A 102 -1.97 -20.95 -2.75
C LYS A 102 -2.99 -20.73 -3.86
N PRO A 103 -2.74 -21.22 -5.09
CA PRO A 103 -3.68 -21.06 -6.20
C PRO A 103 -5.10 -21.50 -5.88
N ASP A 104 -5.28 -22.62 -5.17
CA ASP A 104 -6.60 -23.15 -4.81
C ASP A 104 -7.37 -22.21 -3.88
N LYS A 105 -6.70 -21.66 -2.86
CA LYS A 105 -7.29 -20.66 -1.95
C LYS A 105 -7.66 -19.40 -2.70
N ARG A 106 -6.76 -18.93 -3.57
CA ARG A 106 -6.99 -17.75 -4.40
C ARG A 106 -8.19 -17.94 -5.33
N TYR A 107 -8.35 -19.13 -5.89
CA TYR A 107 -9.50 -19.49 -6.71
C TYR A 107 -10.80 -19.42 -5.90
N GLU A 108 -10.85 -20.03 -4.71
CA GLU A 108 -12.02 -20.02 -3.83
C GLU A 108 -12.42 -18.59 -3.41
N GLU A 109 -11.45 -17.75 -3.05
CA GLU A 109 -11.69 -16.36 -2.68
C GLU A 109 -12.27 -15.55 -3.85
N ILE A 110 -11.69 -15.69 -5.04
CA ILE A 110 -12.19 -15.01 -6.25
C ILE A 110 -13.64 -15.47 -6.53
N HIS A 111 -13.91 -16.77 -6.43
CA HIS A 111 -15.25 -17.32 -6.66
C HIS A 111 -16.27 -16.79 -5.66
N SER A 112 -15.90 -16.77 -4.37
CA SER A 112 -16.73 -16.25 -3.29
C SER A 112 -17.06 -14.77 -3.49
N LEU A 113 -16.08 -13.95 -3.88
CA LEU A 113 -16.27 -12.54 -4.18
C LEU A 113 -17.19 -12.33 -5.40
N LEU A 114 -17.01 -13.10 -6.47
CA LEU A 114 -17.87 -13.03 -7.66
C LEU A 114 -19.33 -13.40 -7.34
N LYS A 115 -19.54 -14.38 -6.46
CA LYS A 115 -20.87 -14.73 -5.94
C LYS A 115 -21.46 -13.59 -5.11
N ALA A 116 -20.68 -13.02 -4.18
CA ALA A 116 -21.12 -11.94 -3.32
C ALA A 116 -21.52 -10.66 -4.09
N LEU A 117 -20.82 -10.37 -5.20
CA LEU A 117 -21.15 -9.25 -6.09
C LEU A 117 -22.40 -9.50 -6.95
N ASN A 118 -22.86 -10.75 -7.05
CA ASN A 118 -24.05 -11.19 -7.79
C ASN A 118 -24.17 -10.62 -9.23
N LEU A 119 -23.04 -10.47 -9.92
CA LEU A 119 -23.02 -9.91 -11.29
C LEU A 119 -23.47 -10.91 -12.37
N HIS A 120 -23.46 -12.20 -12.03
CA HIS A 120 -23.69 -13.30 -12.96
C HIS A 120 -25.17 -13.59 -13.23
N ASP A 121 -26.08 -13.08 -12.39
CA ASP A 121 -27.52 -13.23 -12.53
C ASP A 121 -28.08 -12.19 -13.51
N GLY A 122 -27.72 -12.34 -14.80
CA GLY A 122 -28.22 -11.50 -15.89
C GLY A 122 -27.85 -10.02 -15.81
N GLY A 123 -26.90 -9.64 -14.93
CA GLY A 123 -26.59 -8.25 -14.64
C GLY A 123 -27.73 -7.50 -13.92
N HIS A 124 -28.76 -8.19 -13.41
CA HIS A 124 -29.90 -7.54 -12.74
C HIS A 124 -29.48 -6.76 -11.49
N ALA A 125 -28.47 -7.23 -10.77
CA ALA A 125 -27.88 -6.52 -9.64
C ALA A 125 -27.13 -5.23 -10.06
N ASN A 126 -26.68 -5.13 -11.32
CA ASN A 126 -25.92 -4.00 -11.83
C ASN A 126 -26.58 -3.40 -13.09
N LYS A 127 -27.43 -2.39 -12.87
CA LYS A 127 -28.17 -1.66 -13.91
C LYS A 127 -27.26 -1.10 -15.01
N PHE A 128 -26.03 -0.71 -14.68
CA PHE A 128 -25.09 -0.16 -15.65
C PHE A 128 -24.60 -1.24 -16.61
N LEU A 129 -24.09 -2.36 -16.09
CA LEU A 129 -23.62 -3.47 -16.94
C LEU A 129 -24.75 -4.02 -17.83
N ASN A 130 -25.94 -4.13 -17.27
CA ASN A 130 -27.12 -4.57 -18.02
C ASN A 130 -27.50 -3.60 -19.15
N ALA A 131 -27.42 -2.28 -18.93
CA ALA A 131 -27.69 -1.29 -19.96
C ALA A 131 -26.75 -1.40 -21.18
N PHE A 132 -25.53 -1.87 -20.97
CA PHE A 132 -24.58 -2.17 -22.05
C PHE A 132 -24.67 -3.61 -22.58
N GLY A 133 -25.66 -4.39 -22.14
CA GLY A 133 -25.84 -5.79 -22.54
C GLY A 133 -24.73 -6.72 -22.07
N VAL A 134 -23.94 -6.30 -21.06
CA VAL A 134 -22.81 -7.08 -20.55
C VAL A 134 -23.33 -8.22 -19.67
N LYS A 135 -22.92 -9.44 -20.01
CA LYS A 135 -23.19 -10.65 -19.22
C LYS A 135 -21.91 -11.16 -18.60
N VAL A 136 -21.93 -11.41 -17.29
CA VAL A 136 -20.79 -11.94 -16.55
C VAL A 136 -21.04 -13.43 -16.26
N ALA A 137 -20.08 -14.28 -16.59
CA ALA A 137 -20.18 -15.70 -16.24
C ALA A 137 -19.85 -15.90 -14.74
N LEU A 138 -20.58 -16.80 -14.08
CA LEU A 138 -20.29 -17.18 -12.68
C LEU A 138 -18.99 -18.00 -12.56
N GLN A 139 -18.76 -18.88 -13.53
CA GLN A 139 -17.63 -19.79 -13.52
C GLN A 139 -16.50 -19.26 -14.42
N PRO A 140 -15.23 -19.45 -14.02
CA PRO A 140 -14.09 -19.16 -14.88
C PRO A 140 -14.15 -19.98 -16.17
N LYS A 141 -13.56 -19.43 -17.23
CA LYS A 141 -13.47 -20.13 -18.51
C LYS A 141 -12.46 -21.27 -18.42
N GLU A 142 -12.89 -22.46 -18.82
CA GLU A 142 -12.01 -23.62 -18.97
C GLU A 142 -11.13 -23.48 -20.21
N VAL A 143 -9.86 -23.89 -20.09
CA VAL A 143 -8.86 -23.76 -21.15
C VAL A 143 -7.96 -24.99 -21.16
N ASP A 144 -7.58 -25.43 -22.36
CA ASP A 144 -6.61 -26.51 -22.52
C ASP A 144 -5.20 -26.02 -22.20
N GLY A 145 -4.58 -26.62 -21.17
CA GLY A 145 -3.22 -26.33 -20.77
C GLY A 145 -2.22 -27.26 -21.46
N ILE A 146 -1.33 -26.72 -22.30
CA ILE A 146 -0.20 -27.48 -22.86
C ILE A 146 0.99 -27.37 -21.91
N ARG A 147 1.32 -28.46 -21.22
CA ARG A 147 2.56 -28.54 -20.44
C ARG A 147 3.72 -28.88 -21.37
N ARG A 148 4.72 -28.00 -21.44
CA ARG A 148 5.97 -28.29 -22.16
C ARG A 148 6.88 -29.17 -21.31
N GLU A 149 7.51 -30.14 -21.94
CA GLU A 149 8.62 -30.86 -21.32
C GLU A 149 9.81 -29.92 -21.16
N VAL A 150 10.35 -29.84 -19.95
CA VAL A 150 11.53 -29.02 -19.66
C VAL A 150 12.74 -29.95 -19.63
N TYR A 151 13.59 -29.84 -20.64
CA TYR A 151 14.88 -30.53 -20.68
C TYR A 151 15.93 -29.65 -20.01
N ILE A 152 16.08 -29.75 -18.68
CA ILE A 152 17.23 -29.15 -18.00
C ILE A 152 18.37 -30.16 -18.07
N LYS A 153 19.19 -30.08 -19.12
CA LYS A 153 20.51 -30.72 -19.08
C LYS A 153 21.39 -29.88 -18.19
N ARG A 154 21.85 -30.43 -17.06
CA ARG A 154 22.97 -29.85 -16.29
C ARG A 154 24.25 -30.09 -17.08
N GLY A 155 24.56 -29.22 -18.02
CA GLY A 155 25.85 -29.12 -18.70
C GLY A 155 26.62 -27.90 -18.21
N LYS A 156 27.95 -27.90 -18.35
CA LYS A 156 28.78 -26.71 -18.14
C LYS A 156 28.36 -25.63 -19.14
N ASP A 157 28.58 -24.35 -18.84
CA ASP A 157 28.11 -23.22 -19.66
C ASP A 157 28.49 -23.33 -21.16
N GLU A 158 29.65 -23.93 -21.46
CA GLU A 158 30.11 -24.20 -22.84
C GLU A 158 29.20 -25.18 -23.60
N ASP A 159 28.65 -26.18 -22.92
CA ASP A 159 27.70 -27.14 -23.53
C ASP A 159 26.36 -26.46 -23.81
N MET A 160 25.96 -25.51 -22.95
CA MET A 160 24.71 -24.77 -23.08
C MET A 160 24.74 -23.79 -24.26
N GLU A 161 25.86 -23.07 -24.46
CA GLU A 161 26.03 -22.17 -25.60
C GLU A 161 25.98 -22.93 -26.94
N LYS A 162 26.60 -24.11 -26.98
CA LYS A 162 26.58 -24.98 -28.17
C LYS A 162 25.17 -25.49 -28.46
N GLU A 163 24.43 -25.93 -27.44
CA GLU A 163 23.04 -26.37 -27.59
C GLU A 163 22.10 -25.24 -28.01
N LEU A 164 22.31 -24.02 -27.50
CA LEU A 164 21.56 -22.84 -27.94
C LEU A 164 21.86 -22.52 -29.41
N ALA A 165 23.13 -22.56 -29.82
CA ALA A 165 23.51 -22.36 -31.21
C ALA A 165 22.85 -23.38 -32.16
N GLU A 166 22.80 -24.67 -31.78
CA GLU A 166 22.10 -25.71 -32.52
C GLU A 166 20.59 -25.44 -32.60
N LEU A 167 19.97 -25.01 -31.50
CA LEU A 167 18.55 -24.64 -31.46
C LEU A 167 18.24 -23.46 -32.39
N PHE A 168 19.12 -22.45 -32.46
CA PHE A 168 18.97 -21.32 -33.38
C PHE A 168 19.09 -21.74 -34.84
N VAL A 169 20.04 -22.62 -35.18
CA VAL A 169 20.19 -23.15 -36.55
C VAL A 169 18.95 -23.96 -36.95
N LYS A 170 18.47 -24.84 -36.07
CA LYS A 170 17.31 -25.69 -36.32
C LYS A 170 16.01 -24.90 -36.52
N ASN A 171 15.88 -23.74 -35.86
CA ASN A 171 14.66 -22.92 -35.88
C ASN A 171 14.76 -21.65 -36.74
N LYS A 172 15.76 -21.55 -37.61
CA LYS A 172 16.04 -20.36 -38.45
C LYS A 172 14.88 -19.94 -39.37
N GLY A 173 13.91 -20.83 -39.63
CA GLY A 173 12.70 -20.56 -40.42
C GLY A 173 11.40 -20.42 -39.60
N SER A 174 11.46 -20.54 -38.28
CA SER A 174 10.28 -20.45 -37.42
C SER A 174 9.81 -19.00 -37.27
N LYS A 175 8.49 -18.79 -37.26
CA LYS A 175 7.89 -17.44 -37.19
C LYS A 175 8.22 -16.69 -35.89
N SER A 176 8.54 -17.41 -34.80
CA SER A 176 9.03 -16.82 -33.55
C SER A 176 9.71 -17.88 -32.66
N LEU A 177 10.73 -17.48 -31.91
CA LEU A 177 11.41 -18.29 -30.90
C LEU A 177 11.53 -17.45 -29.62
N LEU A 178 11.00 -17.96 -28.50
CA LEU A 178 11.11 -17.33 -27.19
C LEU A 178 12.06 -18.16 -26.33
N ILE A 179 13.16 -17.53 -25.90
CA ILE A 179 14.14 -18.12 -25.00
C ILE A 179 14.08 -17.33 -23.69
N ILE A 180 13.84 -18.04 -22.59
CA ILE A 180 13.84 -17.46 -21.25
C ILE A 180 15.07 -18.01 -20.53
N TYR A 181 16.07 -17.15 -20.36
CA TYR A 181 17.25 -17.44 -19.56
C TYR A 181 17.03 -16.95 -18.13
N ILE A 182 17.10 -17.87 -17.16
CA ILE A 182 16.99 -17.52 -15.74
C ILE A 182 18.36 -17.77 -15.12
N ASP A 183 19.11 -16.69 -14.97
CA ASP A 183 20.36 -16.73 -14.23
C ASP A 183 20.05 -16.95 -12.74
N ARG A 184 20.47 -18.09 -12.20
CA ARG A 184 20.47 -18.30 -10.75
C ARG A 184 21.68 -17.57 -10.20
N ALA A 185 21.52 -16.27 -9.95
CA ALA A 185 22.43 -15.57 -9.06
C ALA A 185 22.51 -16.36 -7.74
N GLU A 186 23.73 -16.79 -7.39
CA GLU A 186 24.02 -17.60 -6.22
C GLU A 186 23.28 -17.06 -4.99
N SER A 187 22.33 -17.84 -4.48
CA SER A 187 21.82 -17.63 -3.13
C SER A 187 22.94 -18.00 -2.17
N ARG A 188 23.90 -17.10 -1.95
CA ARG A 188 24.79 -17.17 -0.79
C ARG A 188 23.91 -16.98 0.43
N SER A 189 23.43 -18.10 0.96
CA SER A 189 22.90 -18.19 2.30
C SER A 189 23.94 -17.61 3.24
N HIS A 190 23.63 -16.50 3.90
CA HIS A 190 24.34 -16.10 5.10
C HIS A 190 24.17 -17.22 6.12
N GLY A 191 25.14 -18.14 6.13
CA GLY A 191 25.37 -19.05 7.23
C GLY A 191 25.64 -18.20 8.46
N ILE A 192 24.72 -18.26 9.40
CA ILE A 192 24.92 -17.78 10.76
C ILE A 192 25.90 -18.77 11.40
N ASP A 193 27.19 -18.46 11.35
CA ASP A 193 28.14 -19.03 12.31
C ASP A 193 28.37 -17.98 13.39
N GLY A 194 27.72 -18.21 14.52
CA GLY A 194 28.01 -17.51 15.75
C GLY A 194 29.37 -17.95 16.29
N THR A 195 30.30 -17.01 16.37
CA THR A 195 31.27 -16.95 17.48
C THR A 195 31.63 -15.49 17.75
N GLN A 196 31.67 -15.17 19.02
CA GLN A 196 31.72 -13.84 19.64
C GLN A 196 33.07 -13.12 19.50
N THR A 197 33.01 -11.84 19.06
CA THR A 197 33.59 -10.60 19.67
C THR A 197 35.10 -10.44 19.94
N PRO A 198 35.61 -9.22 20.25
CA PRO A 198 35.36 -7.88 19.68
C PRO A 198 36.70 -7.14 19.36
N ASP A 199 36.62 -5.84 19.09
CA ASP A 199 37.68 -4.82 19.12
C ASP A 199 38.41 -4.47 17.80
N SER A 200 38.05 -3.32 17.24
CA SER A 200 38.91 -2.13 17.31
C SER A 200 38.29 -0.94 16.56
N TYR A 201 38.15 0.17 17.28
CA TYR A 201 37.94 1.49 16.71
C TYR A 201 39.19 1.89 15.90
N SER A 202 39.01 2.42 14.69
CA SER A 202 39.83 3.56 14.26
C SER A 202 39.16 4.37 13.16
N THR A 203 39.24 5.66 13.40
CA THR A 203 38.83 6.85 12.69
C THR A 203 39.56 7.12 11.37
N ASN A 204 38.98 8.04 10.58
CA ASN A 204 39.58 8.92 9.56
C ASN A 204 39.81 8.27 8.17
N ASN A 205 39.63 8.92 7.02
CA ASN A 205 39.78 10.33 6.67
C ASN A 205 38.86 10.73 5.50
N LEU A 206 38.38 11.97 5.58
CA LEU A 206 37.99 12.79 4.45
C LEU A 206 39.24 13.27 3.69
N GLY A 207 39.08 13.49 2.39
CA GLY A 207 40.04 14.16 1.50
C GLY A 207 40.65 13.18 0.51
N SER A 208 40.86 13.50 -0.76
CA SER A 208 40.72 14.75 -1.51
C SER A 208 41.29 14.45 -2.90
N CYS A 209 40.76 15.08 -3.94
CA CYS A 209 41.46 15.39 -5.21
C CYS A 209 41.89 14.19 -6.08
N LEU A 210 42.08 14.24 -7.38
CA LEU A 210 41.84 15.17 -8.49
C LEU A 210 42.16 14.31 -9.74
N GLU A 211 41.58 14.67 -10.88
CA GLU A 211 42.18 14.53 -12.23
C GLU A 211 42.62 13.14 -12.74
N ASN A 212 41.87 12.64 -13.73
CA ASN A 212 42.24 12.84 -15.14
C ASN A 212 40.98 12.79 -16.02
#